data_AF-A0A1F9PT79-F1
#
_entry.id   AF-A0A1F9PT79-F1
#
_cell.length_a   1.000
_cell.length_b   1.000
_cell.length_c   1.000
_cell.angle_alpha   90.00
_cell.angle_beta   90.00
_cell.angle_gamma   90.00
#
_symmetry.space_group_name_H-M   'P 1'
#
loop_
_entity.id
_entity.type
_entity.pdbx_description
1 polymer ?
#
loop_
_entity_poly.entity_id
_entity_poly.type
_entity_poly.pdbx_seq_one_letter_code
_entity_poly.pdbx_strand_id
1 'polypeptide(L)'
;MIWRLVFAALVAAYCLLIVPFTVYLKDRPVVVKLGYSPHPQLLRAASGEHRPTVAALEVLRVLFYYGTTLQKAQEQVIVPPEYFNMYKALQGAVHLDPYNMDAYYFAQAAFTWELGRVAEVNHLLEIGMSKRTWDPSLPFYLGFNYAYFFKDYKKAACYMQRAAELSGNPLYAQLAARYFYESEQTVLGLAFLETMIQSSRDKAVRKAYEIRREALQAVQSLEAAVADYRLRFGTLPPTLAALVKAKILSKIPVDPYGGTFFLDAGGKVRTTSRFAVPVAEP
;
A
#
# COMPACT_ATOMS: atom_id res chain seq x y z
N MET A 1 55.58 -13.19 -34.24
CA MET A 1 55.34 -14.60 -33.79
C MET A 1 54.61 -14.66 -32.45
N ILE A 2 55.02 -13.87 -31.45
CA ILE A 2 54.41 -13.82 -30.10
C ILE A 2 52.90 -13.50 -30.11
N TRP A 3 52.45 -12.54 -30.92
CA TRP A 3 51.03 -12.16 -30.99
C TRP A 3 50.12 -13.31 -31.46
N ARG A 4 50.58 -14.14 -32.40
CA ARG A 4 49.83 -15.30 -32.90
C ARG A 4 49.68 -16.39 -31.82
N LEU A 5 50.68 -16.54 -30.96
CA LEU A 5 50.66 -17.48 -29.84
C LEU A 5 49.72 -16.99 -28.72
N VAL A 6 49.72 -15.69 -28.42
CA VAL A 6 48.78 -15.08 -27.45
C VAL A 6 47.35 -15.19 -27.93
N PHE A 7 47.09 -14.93 -29.21
CA PHE A 7 45.76 -15.11 -29.81
C PHE A 7 45.29 -16.56 -29.76
N ALA A 8 46.15 -17.51 -30.13
CA ALA A 8 45.83 -18.93 -30.04
C ALA A 8 45.55 -19.38 -28.60
N ALA A 9 46.31 -18.86 -27.62
CA ALA A 9 46.09 -19.14 -26.20
C ALA A 9 44.76 -18.57 -25.70
N LEU A 10 44.37 -17.36 -26.11
CA LEU A 10 43.08 -16.75 -25.76
C LEU A 10 41.89 -17.51 -26.37
N VAL A 11 42.01 -17.93 -27.63
CA VAL A 11 40.98 -18.76 -28.28
C VAL A 11 40.87 -20.13 -27.60
N ALA A 12 42.01 -20.76 -27.27
CA ALA A 12 42.02 -22.02 -26.54
C ALA A 12 41.38 -21.88 -25.15
N ALA A 13 41.70 -20.82 -24.41
CA ALA A 13 41.10 -20.52 -23.11
C ALA A 13 39.60 -20.24 -23.23
N TYR A 14 39.18 -19.50 -24.26
CA TYR A 14 37.77 -19.24 -24.56
C TYR A 14 37.01 -20.54 -24.84
N CYS A 15 37.54 -21.43 -25.69
CA CYS A 15 36.94 -22.73 -25.97
C CYS A 15 36.91 -23.65 -24.74
N LEU A 16 37.99 -23.66 -23.95
CA LEU A 16 38.08 -24.41 -22.68
C LEU A 16 37.06 -23.95 -21.65
N LEU A 17 36.64 -22.68 -21.68
CA LEU A 17 35.63 -22.15 -20.76
C LEU A 17 34.20 -22.36 -21.30
N ILE A 18 33.96 -22.13 -22.59
CA ILE A 18 32.59 -22.13 -23.15
C ILE A 18 31.98 -23.52 -23.33
N VAL A 19 32.79 -24.52 -23.70
CA VAL A 19 32.28 -25.88 -23.90
C VAL A 19 31.77 -26.49 -22.59
N PRO A 20 32.53 -26.52 -21.47
CA PRO A 20 31.99 -27.02 -20.22
C PRO A 20 30.86 -26.13 -19.68
N PHE A 21 30.89 -24.82 -19.93
CA PHE A 21 29.83 -23.90 -19.51
C PHE A 21 28.51 -24.16 -20.25
N THR A 22 28.55 -24.42 -21.56
CA THR A 22 27.35 -24.75 -22.36
C THR A 22 26.79 -26.12 -22.03
N VAL A 23 27.64 -27.12 -21.79
CA VAL A 23 27.22 -28.45 -21.29
C VAL A 23 26.57 -28.34 -19.91
N TYR A 24 27.19 -27.61 -18.98
CA TYR A 24 26.62 -27.36 -17.66
C TYR A 24 25.27 -26.63 -17.71
N LEU A 25 25.09 -25.67 -18.61
CA LEU A 25 23.81 -24.98 -18.80
C LEU A 25 22.72 -25.91 -19.36
N LYS A 26 23.09 -26.87 -20.21
CA LYS A 26 22.15 -27.83 -20.82
C LYS A 26 21.68 -28.89 -19.82
N ASP A 27 22.58 -29.34 -18.94
CA ASP A 27 22.30 -30.42 -17.98
C ASP A 27 21.91 -29.90 -16.58
N ARG A 28 21.69 -28.59 -16.45
CA ARG A 28 21.39 -27.99 -15.14
C ARG A 28 20.04 -28.51 -14.64
N PRO A 29 19.98 -29.24 -13.50
CA PRO A 29 18.69 -29.56 -12.89
C PRO A 29 17.99 -28.22 -12.62
N VAL A 30 16.70 -28.15 -12.96
CA VAL A 30 15.88 -26.94 -12.87
C VAL A 30 15.58 -26.63 -11.39
N VAL A 31 16.57 -26.60 -10.51
CA VAL A 31 16.49 -25.94 -9.21
C VAL A 31 16.79 -24.49 -9.49
N VAL A 32 15.73 -23.74 -9.77
CA VAL A 32 15.81 -22.30 -9.94
C VAL A 32 16.18 -21.77 -8.57
N LYS A 33 17.42 -21.31 -8.44
CA LYS A 33 17.94 -20.62 -7.27
C LYS A 33 18.15 -19.17 -7.64
N LEU A 34 17.70 -18.26 -6.80
CA LEU A 34 17.98 -16.84 -7.00
C LEU A 34 19.49 -16.58 -6.81
N GLY A 35 20.07 -17.31 -5.86
CA GLY A 35 21.46 -17.17 -5.45
C GLY A 35 21.66 -16.02 -4.46
N TYR A 36 22.90 -15.85 -4.01
CA TYR A 36 23.26 -14.78 -3.09
C TYR A 36 23.46 -13.46 -3.85
N SER A 37 22.88 -12.36 -3.34
CA SER A 37 23.17 -11.01 -3.82
C SER A 37 24.27 -10.41 -2.94
N PRO A 38 25.36 -9.84 -3.52
CA PRO A 38 26.41 -9.20 -2.73
C PRO A 38 25.86 -8.07 -1.85
N HIS A 39 26.60 -7.74 -0.77
CA HIS A 39 26.15 -6.71 0.17
C HIS A 39 25.87 -5.37 -0.55
N PRO A 40 24.76 -4.65 -0.24
CA PRO A 40 24.35 -3.46 -1.00
C PRO A 40 25.42 -2.37 -1.10
N GLN A 41 26.26 -2.22 -0.06
CA GLN A 41 27.37 -1.25 -0.08
C GLN A 41 28.46 -1.63 -1.09
N LEU A 42 28.76 -2.93 -1.21
CA LEU A 42 29.73 -3.44 -2.17
C LEU A 42 29.19 -3.25 -3.59
N LEU A 43 27.92 -3.60 -3.83
CA LEU A 43 27.26 -3.34 -5.12
C LEU A 43 27.31 -1.85 -5.46
N ARG A 44 27.02 -0.97 -4.49
CA ARG A 44 27.01 0.49 -4.72
C ARG A 44 28.39 1.01 -5.10
N ALA A 45 29.44 0.51 -4.46
CA ALA A 45 30.83 0.87 -4.76
C ALA A 45 31.26 0.35 -6.14
N ALA A 46 30.99 -0.92 -6.44
CA ALA A 46 31.37 -1.56 -7.69
C ALA A 46 30.60 -1.03 -8.91
N SER A 47 29.33 -0.63 -8.73
CA SER A 47 28.47 -0.20 -9.84
C SER A 47 28.74 1.22 -10.32
N GLY A 48 29.45 2.05 -9.55
CA GLY A 48 29.78 3.42 -9.94
C GLY A 48 28.55 4.24 -10.36
N GLU A 49 28.53 4.66 -11.64
CA GLU A 49 27.42 5.41 -12.25
C GLU A 49 26.27 4.50 -12.74
N HIS A 50 26.53 3.21 -12.96
CA HIS A 50 25.54 2.25 -13.45
C HIS A 50 24.64 1.67 -12.35
N ARG A 51 24.56 2.32 -11.18
CA ARG A 51 23.71 1.87 -10.05
C ARG A 51 22.25 1.62 -10.44
N PRO A 52 21.58 2.49 -11.23
CA PRO A 52 20.20 2.23 -11.65
C PRO A 52 20.07 0.96 -12.51
N THR A 53 21.03 0.73 -13.42
CA THR A 53 21.04 -0.48 -14.26
C THR A 53 21.24 -1.73 -13.42
N VAL A 54 22.18 -1.71 -12.46
CA VAL A 54 22.43 -2.84 -11.57
C VAL A 54 21.22 -3.10 -10.67
N ALA A 55 20.58 -2.05 -10.13
CA ALA A 55 19.34 -2.18 -9.36
C ALA A 55 18.22 -2.81 -10.19
N ALA A 56 18.00 -2.35 -11.42
CA ALA A 56 17.00 -2.92 -12.32
C ALA A 56 17.28 -4.39 -12.65
N LEU A 57 18.54 -4.77 -12.87
CA LEU A 57 18.92 -6.17 -13.08
C LEU A 57 18.64 -7.04 -11.84
N GLU A 58 18.93 -6.54 -10.64
CA GLU A 58 18.59 -7.26 -9.40
C GLU A 58 17.08 -7.46 -9.25
N VAL A 59 16.27 -6.45 -9.54
CA VAL A 59 14.80 -6.57 -9.51
C VAL A 59 14.31 -7.57 -10.56
N LEU A 60 14.81 -7.49 -11.79
CA LEU A 60 14.45 -8.42 -12.86
C LEU A 60 14.78 -9.87 -12.49
N ARG A 61 15.95 -10.12 -11.88
CA ARG A 61 16.32 -11.45 -11.39
C ARG A 61 15.30 -11.99 -10.39
N VAL A 62 14.83 -11.15 -9.46
CA VAL A 62 13.80 -11.53 -8.49
C VAL A 62 12.46 -11.81 -9.17
N LEU A 63 12.05 -10.96 -10.12
CA LEU A 63 10.80 -11.14 -10.87
C LEU A 63 10.79 -12.45 -11.66
N PHE A 64 11.84 -12.73 -12.43
CA PHE A 64 11.94 -13.97 -13.20
C PHE A 64 11.98 -15.19 -12.28
N TYR A 65 12.76 -15.14 -11.20
CA TYR A 65 12.80 -16.21 -10.19
C TYR A 65 11.41 -16.52 -9.62
N TYR A 66 10.68 -15.48 -9.22
CA TYR A 66 9.34 -15.64 -8.67
C TYR A 66 8.36 -16.19 -9.69
N GLY A 67 8.39 -15.66 -10.92
CA GLY A 67 7.57 -16.14 -12.03
C GLY A 67 7.81 -17.61 -12.34
N THR A 68 9.07 -18.06 -12.38
CA THR A 68 9.39 -19.47 -12.57
C THR A 68 8.93 -20.34 -11.38
N THR A 69 8.99 -19.81 -10.16
CA THR A 69 8.50 -20.55 -8.99
C THR A 69 6.98 -20.71 -9.04
N LEU A 70 6.25 -19.67 -9.47
CA LEU A 70 4.81 -19.72 -9.67
C LEU A 70 4.41 -20.70 -10.78
N GLN A 71 5.12 -20.68 -11.91
CA GLN A 71 4.89 -21.63 -13.00
C GLN A 71 5.07 -23.08 -12.52
N LYS A 72 6.13 -23.38 -11.77
CA LYS A 72 6.34 -24.72 -11.23
C LYS A 72 5.28 -25.13 -10.23
N ALA A 73 4.80 -24.21 -9.40
CA ALA A 73 3.69 -24.47 -8.52
C ALA A 73 2.42 -24.86 -9.29
N GLN A 74 2.17 -24.23 -10.46
CA GLN A 74 1.07 -24.63 -11.37
C GLN A 74 1.29 -26.02 -11.98
N GLU A 75 2.54 -26.38 -12.30
CA GLU A 75 2.94 -27.71 -12.77
C GLU A 75 2.99 -28.77 -11.64
N GLN A 76 2.52 -28.43 -10.43
CA GLN A 76 2.55 -29.29 -9.24
C GLN A 76 3.97 -29.70 -8.80
N VAL A 77 4.99 -28.94 -9.22
CA VAL A 77 6.38 -29.10 -8.80
C VAL A 77 6.66 -28.19 -7.61
N ILE A 78 6.81 -28.78 -6.43
CA ILE A 78 7.09 -28.03 -5.20
C ILE A 78 8.57 -27.62 -5.18
N VAL A 79 8.83 -26.35 -5.46
CA VAL A 79 10.14 -25.72 -5.23
C VAL A 79 9.98 -24.74 -4.07
N PRO A 80 10.69 -24.91 -2.94
CA PRO A 80 10.60 -23.96 -1.83
C PRO A 80 11.17 -22.60 -2.28
N PRO A 81 10.35 -21.54 -2.33
CA PRO A 81 10.78 -20.19 -2.72
C PRO A 81 11.81 -19.59 -1.75
N GLU A 82 12.85 -18.95 -2.31
CA GLU A 82 13.91 -18.24 -1.57
C GLU A 82 13.48 -16.82 -1.16
N TYR A 83 12.35 -16.69 -0.47
CA TYR A 83 11.75 -15.38 -0.14
C TYR A 83 12.70 -14.44 0.60
N PHE A 84 13.51 -14.95 1.52
CA PHE A 84 14.50 -14.14 2.23
C PHE A 84 15.51 -13.51 1.24
N ASN A 85 16.05 -14.30 0.31
CA ASN A 85 17.02 -13.81 -0.67
C ASN A 85 16.37 -12.82 -1.64
N MET A 86 15.12 -13.09 -2.06
CA MET A 86 14.35 -12.16 -2.89
C MET A 86 14.18 -10.82 -2.19
N TYR A 87 13.76 -10.80 -0.93
CA TYR A 87 13.60 -9.56 -0.16
C TYR A 87 14.94 -8.83 0.00
N LYS A 88 16.03 -9.54 0.32
CA LYS A 88 17.36 -8.93 0.43
C LYS A 88 17.86 -8.33 -0.88
N ALA A 89 17.58 -8.99 -2.01
CA ALA A 89 17.89 -8.47 -3.34
C ALA A 89 17.07 -7.20 -3.66
N LEU A 90 15.76 -7.20 -3.37
CA LEU A 90 14.91 -6.02 -3.53
C LEU A 90 15.35 -4.86 -2.63
N GLN A 91 15.66 -5.13 -1.36
CA GLN A 91 16.21 -4.14 -0.44
C GLN A 91 17.55 -3.58 -0.96
N GLY A 92 18.43 -4.44 -1.48
CA GLY A 92 19.68 -4.02 -2.10
C GLY A 92 19.45 -3.13 -3.32
N ALA A 93 18.52 -3.50 -4.20
CA ALA A 93 18.12 -2.71 -5.36
C ALA A 93 17.59 -1.34 -4.96
N VAL A 94 16.71 -1.26 -3.96
CA VAL A 94 16.19 0.02 -3.42
C VAL A 94 17.31 0.89 -2.85
N HIS A 95 18.31 0.30 -2.18
CA HIS A 95 19.46 1.06 -1.71
C HIS A 95 20.37 1.55 -2.85
N LEU A 96 20.45 0.82 -3.95
CA LEU A 96 21.23 1.22 -5.13
C LEU A 96 20.52 2.35 -5.90
N ASP A 97 19.23 2.16 -6.15
CA ASP A 97 18.35 3.09 -6.84
C ASP A 97 16.97 3.13 -6.14
N PRO A 98 16.77 4.10 -5.24
CA PRO A 98 15.49 4.24 -4.55
C PRO A 98 14.38 4.78 -5.45
N TYR A 99 14.68 5.14 -6.70
CA TYR A 99 13.69 5.56 -7.68
C TYR A 99 13.13 4.39 -8.49
N ASN A 100 13.66 3.17 -8.35
CA ASN A 100 13.12 1.99 -9.00
C ASN A 100 11.73 1.64 -8.45
N MET A 101 10.68 1.84 -9.24
CA MET A 101 9.28 1.59 -8.87
C MET A 101 8.97 0.11 -8.66
N ASP A 102 9.50 -0.74 -9.55
CA ASP A 102 9.20 -2.16 -9.63
C ASP A 102 9.55 -2.88 -8.33
N ALA A 103 10.67 -2.49 -7.70
CA ALA A 103 11.09 -3.06 -6.42
C ALA A 103 10.01 -2.91 -5.33
N TYR A 104 9.42 -1.71 -5.21
CA TYR A 104 8.40 -1.41 -4.21
C TYR A 104 7.09 -2.11 -4.51
N TYR A 105 6.66 -2.10 -5.78
CA TYR A 105 5.35 -2.60 -6.18
C TYR A 105 5.33 -4.12 -6.13
N PHE A 106 6.42 -4.74 -6.56
CA PHE A 106 6.59 -6.18 -6.42
C PHE A 106 6.73 -6.60 -4.96
N ALA A 107 7.50 -5.87 -4.15
CA ALA A 107 7.56 -6.13 -2.70
C ALA A 107 6.17 -6.08 -2.07
N GLN A 108 5.38 -5.05 -2.39
CA GLN A 108 3.99 -4.92 -1.94
C GLN A 108 3.14 -6.12 -2.38
N ALA A 109 3.17 -6.49 -3.65
CA ALA A 109 2.33 -7.57 -4.18
C ALA A 109 2.70 -8.94 -3.61
N ALA A 110 3.99 -9.27 -3.56
CA ALA A 110 4.47 -10.62 -3.25
C ALA A 110 4.70 -10.86 -1.74
N PHE A 111 5.08 -9.85 -0.96
CA PHE A 111 5.54 -10.07 0.43
C PHE A 111 4.53 -9.69 1.51
N THR A 112 3.47 -8.96 1.17
CA THR A 112 2.45 -8.59 2.17
C THR A 112 1.51 -9.73 2.51
N TRP A 113 0.96 -10.39 1.49
CA TRP A 113 -0.02 -11.48 1.64
C TRP A 113 0.66 -12.82 1.91
N GLU A 114 1.41 -13.32 0.92
CA GLU A 114 1.95 -14.69 0.90
C GLU A 114 2.88 -14.99 2.08
N LEU A 115 3.51 -13.96 2.65
CA LEU A 115 4.58 -14.10 3.64
C LEU A 115 4.32 -13.38 4.96
N GLY A 116 3.26 -12.58 5.04
CA GLY A 116 2.96 -11.78 6.22
C GLY A 116 4.05 -10.79 6.62
N ARG A 117 4.95 -10.39 5.70
CA ARG A 117 6.10 -9.49 5.97
C ARG A 117 5.73 -8.03 5.76
N VAL A 118 4.55 -7.65 6.24
CA VAL A 118 3.95 -6.34 5.98
C VAL A 118 4.79 -5.21 6.59
N ALA A 119 5.41 -5.43 7.76
CA ALA A 119 6.25 -4.42 8.41
C ALA A 119 7.51 -4.10 7.60
N GLU A 120 8.14 -5.14 7.04
CA GLU A 120 9.32 -5.00 6.18
C GLU A 120 8.99 -4.31 4.86
N VAL A 121 7.87 -4.68 4.24
CA VAL A 121 7.37 -4.00 3.05
C VAL A 121 7.07 -2.53 3.36
N ASN A 122 6.40 -2.22 4.46
CA ASN A 122 6.14 -0.84 4.88
C ASN A 122 7.44 -0.04 5.00
N HIS A 123 8.49 -0.62 5.59
CA HIS A 123 9.79 0.05 5.67
C HIS A 123 10.37 0.37 4.29
N LEU A 124 10.29 -0.56 3.32
CA LEU A 124 10.70 -0.27 1.94
C LEU A 124 9.85 0.85 1.32
N LEU A 125 8.52 0.80 1.48
CA LEU A 125 7.63 1.82 0.94
C LEU A 125 7.91 3.21 1.53
N GLU A 126 8.25 3.31 2.82
CA GLU A 126 8.64 4.56 3.48
C GLU A 126 9.94 5.13 2.89
N ILE A 127 10.93 4.28 2.61
CA ILE A 127 12.15 4.68 1.89
C ILE A 127 11.78 5.24 0.52
N GLY A 128 10.92 4.53 -0.22
CA GLY A 128 10.40 4.97 -1.50
C GLY A 128 9.70 6.33 -1.42
N MET A 129 8.81 6.53 -0.46
CA MET A 129 8.10 7.80 -0.27
C MET A 129 9.04 8.97 0.01
N SER A 130 10.16 8.75 0.70
CA SER A 130 11.16 9.80 0.97
C SER A 130 11.89 10.29 -0.30
N LYS A 131 11.84 9.50 -1.40
CA LYS A 131 12.56 9.79 -2.65
C LYS A 131 11.60 10.07 -3.81
N ARG A 132 10.59 9.21 -3.99
CA ARG A 132 9.53 9.29 -5.01
C ARG A 132 8.36 10.10 -4.48
N THR A 133 8.59 11.39 -4.23
CA THR A 133 7.61 12.29 -3.60
C THR A 133 6.36 12.56 -4.45
N TRP A 134 6.38 12.19 -5.73
CA TRP A 134 5.30 12.31 -6.70
C TRP A 134 4.44 11.06 -6.84
N ASP A 135 4.88 9.92 -6.29
CA ASP A 135 4.25 8.63 -6.51
C ASP A 135 3.09 8.41 -5.52
N PRO A 136 1.82 8.40 -5.97
CA PRO A 136 0.68 8.24 -5.08
C PRO A 136 0.47 6.78 -4.65
N SER A 137 1.04 5.80 -5.34
CA SER A 137 0.82 4.39 -5.04
C SER A 137 1.55 3.98 -3.77
N LEU A 138 2.73 4.54 -3.49
CA LEU A 138 3.47 4.25 -2.24
C LEU A 138 2.67 4.61 -0.97
N PRO A 139 2.16 5.85 -0.80
CA PRO A 139 1.27 6.16 0.30
C PRO A 139 -0.04 5.36 0.25
N PHE A 140 -0.59 5.07 -0.93
CA PHE A 140 -1.77 4.21 -1.03
C PHE A 140 -1.52 2.81 -0.43
N TYR A 141 -0.40 2.17 -0.78
CA TYR A 141 -0.04 0.85 -0.27
C TYR A 141 0.24 0.87 1.24
N LEU A 142 0.93 1.89 1.74
CA LEU A 142 1.09 2.08 3.20
C LEU A 142 -0.26 2.25 3.89
N GLY A 143 -1.13 3.11 3.34
CA GLY A 143 -2.47 3.33 3.87
C GLY A 143 -3.30 2.04 3.90
N PHE A 144 -3.28 1.27 2.82
CA PHE A 144 -3.91 -0.04 2.75
C PHE A 144 -3.33 -1.00 3.80
N ASN A 145 -2.01 -1.11 3.91
CA ASN A 145 -1.36 -2.03 4.81
C ASN A 145 -1.70 -1.73 6.28
N TYR A 146 -1.66 -0.45 6.68
CA TYR A 146 -2.05 -0.02 8.02
C TYR A 146 -3.53 -0.29 8.32
N ALA A 147 -4.44 -0.03 7.38
CA ALA A 147 -5.87 -0.29 7.57
C ALA A 147 -6.20 -1.79 7.60
N TYR A 148 -5.62 -2.57 6.68
CA TYR A 148 -6.00 -3.95 6.47
C TYR A 148 -5.32 -4.90 7.47
N PHE A 149 -3.99 -4.85 7.58
CA PHE A 149 -3.23 -5.79 8.39
C PHE A 149 -3.10 -5.35 9.85
N PHE A 150 -2.88 -4.05 10.10
CA PHE A 150 -2.64 -3.54 11.45
C PHE A 150 -3.89 -2.97 12.14
N LYS A 151 -4.97 -2.72 11.38
CA LYS A 151 -6.17 -1.98 11.84
C LYS A 151 -5.84 -0.59 12.42
N ASP A 152 -4.69 -0.03 12.06
CA ASP A 152 -4.28 1.32 12.46
C ASP A 152 -4.90 2.33 11.48
N TYR A 153 -6.17 2.65 11.73
CA TYR A 153 -6.92 3.58 10.90
C TYR A 153 -6.37 5.01 10.96
N LYS A 154 -5.67 5.38 12.04
CA LYS A 154 -5.07 6.71 12.17
C LYS A 154 -3.94 6.87 11.16
N LYS A 155 -2.97 5.95 11.15
CA LYS A 155 -1.90 5.98 10.15
C LYS A 155 -2.45 5.79 8.74
N ALA A 156 -3.41 4.89 8.57
CA ALA A 156 -4.03 4.65 7.27
C ALA A 156 -4.65 5.92 6.69
N ALA A 157 -5.36 6.71 7.51
CA ALA A 157 -5.95 7.98 7.10
C ALA A 157 -4.89 8.97 6.60
N CYS A 158 -3.78 9.13 7.33
CA CYS A 158 -2.69 10.04 6.93
C CYS A 158 -2.05 9.64 5.60
N TYR A 159 -1.72 8.37 5.41
CA TYR A 159 -1.15 7.91 4.15
C TYR A 159 -2.15 8.00 3.00
N MET A 160 -3.41 7.65 3.22
CA MET A 160 -4.43 7.73 2.19
C MET A 160 -4.75 9.18 1.81
N GLN A 161 -4.73 10.11 2.77
CA GLN A 161 -4.78 11.55 2.52
C GLN A 161 -3.62 11.95 1.61
N ARG A 162 -2.40 11.53 1.91
CA ARG A 162 -1.22 11.86 1.08
C ARG A 162 -1.37 11.31 -0.34
N ALA A 163 -1.87 10.09 -0.50
CA ALA A 163 -2.15 9.51 -1.82
C ALA A 163 -3.19 10.33 -2.60
N ALA A 164 -4.25 10.81 -1.92
CA ALA A 164 -5.28 11.65 -2.51
C ALA A 164 -4.74 13.01 -2.95
N GLU A 165 -3.93 13.67 -2.13
CA GLU A 165 -3.28 14.95 -2.44
C GLU A 165 -2.37 14.85 -3.67
N LEU A 166 -1.64 13.74 -3.81
CA LEU A 166 -0.72 13.53 -4.93
C LEU A 166 -1.42 13.20 -6.25
N SER A 167 -2.49 12.41 -6.19
CA SER A 167 -3.16 11.90 -7.39
C SER A 167 -4.39 12.69 -7.82
N GLY A 168 -5.02 13.42 -6.89
CA GLY A 168 -6.37 13.95 -7.07
C GLY A 168 -7.45 12.86 -7.17
N ASN A 169 -7.12 11.58 -6.91
CA ASN A 169 -8.04 10.48 -7.09
C ASN A 169 -9.13 10.49 -5.99
N PRO A 170 -10.42 10.55 -6.35
CA PRO A 170 -11.51 10.60 -5.38
C PRO A 170 -11.61 9.38 -4.48
N LEU A 171 -11.18 8.21 -4.95
CA LEU A 171 -11.22 6.98 -4.14
C LEU A 171 -10.31 7.08 -2.93
N TYR A 172 -9.10 7.64 -3.10
CA TYR A 172 -8.17 7.82 -1.98
C TYR A 172 -8.71 8.84 -0.99
N ALA A 173 -9.28 9.95 -1.45
CA ALA A 173 -9.89 10.93 -0.56
C ALA A 173 -11.06 10.34 0.24
N GLN A 174 -11.92 9.53 -0.39
CA GLN A 174 -13.01 8.85 0.31
C GLN A 174 -12.52 7.82 1.33
N LEU A 175 -11.47 7.06 1.00
CA LEU A 175 -10.84 6.13 1.94
C LEU A 175 -10.19 6.87 3.11
N ALA A 176 -9.51 7.99 2.87
CA ALA A 176 -8.94 8.83 3.92
C ALA A 176 -10.02 9.33 4.88
N ALA A 177 -11.10 9.91 4.34
CA ALA A 177 -12.25 10.36 5.13
C ALA A 177 -12.88 9.21 5.95
N ARG A 178 -13.00 8.02 5.36
CA ARG A 178 -13.47 6.82 6.07
C ARG A 178 -12.54 6.46 7.23
N TYR A 179 -11.23 6.43 7.02
CA TYR A 179 -10.27 6.07 8.05
C TYR A 179 -10.15 7.13 9.15
N PHE A 180 -10.32 8.42 8.83
CA PHE A 180 -10.46 9.47 9.85
C PHE A 180 -11.67 9.21 10.75
N TYR A 181 -12.82 8.85 10.17
CA TYR A 181 -13.99 8.46 10.94
C TYR A 181 -13.77 7.17 11.77
N GLU A 182 -13.14 6.13 11.19
CA GLU A 182 -12.88 4.90 11.93
C GLU A 182 -11.91 5.12 13.10
N SER A 183 -10.99 6.08 12.98
CA SER A 183 -10.03 6.47 14.03
C SER A 183 -10.50 7.63 14.92
N GLU A 184 -11.80 7.93 14.96
CA GLU A 184 -12.43 8.96 15.82
C GLU A 184 -11.85 10.37 15.60
N GLN A 185 -11.29 10.61 14.42
CA GLN A 185 -10.72 11.88 13.97
C GLN A 185 -11.63 12.53 12.91
N THR A 186 -12.95 12.46 13.12
CA THR A 186 -13.98 13.00 12.20
C THR A 186 -13.71 14.46 11.82
N VAL A 187 -13.22 15.27 12.77
CA VAL A 187 -12.84 16.68 12.54
C VAL A 187 -11.74 16.82 11.48
N LEU A 188 -10.70 15.98 11.53
CA LEU A 188 -9.63 15.99 10.53
C LEU A 188 -10.15 15.53 9.16
N GLY A 189 -11.02 14.53 9.14
CA GLY A 189 -11.69 14.08 7.92
C GLY A 189 -12.53 15.18 7.26
N LEU A 190 -13.26 15.97 8.06
CA LEU A 190 -14.04 17.12 7.58
C LEU A 190 -13.14 18.23 7.02
N ALA A 191 -12.08 18.60 7.73
CA ALA A 191 -11.12 19.60 7.27
C ALA A 191 -10.47 19.18 5.95
N PHE A 192 -10.06 17.91 5.85
CA PHE A 192 -9.49 17.34 4.63
C PHE A 192 -10.48 17.38 3.46
N LEU A 193 -11.73 16.93 3.65
CA LEU A 193 -12.75 16.97 2.60
C LEU A 193 -13.02 18.39 2.11
N GLU A 194 -13.01 19.38 3.01
CA GLU A 194 -13.20 20.79 2.64
C GLU A 194 -12.07 21.25 1.70
N THR A 195 -10.81 20.90 1.99
CA THR A 195 -9.68 21.17 1.08
C THR A 195 -9.86 20.47 -0.29
N MET A 196 -10.35 19.23 -0.30
CA MET A 196 -10.59 18.50 -1.55
C MET A 196 -11.76 19.07 -2.37
N ILE A 197 -12.81 19.57 -1.72
CA ILE A 197 -13.95 20.25 -2.37
C ILE A 197 -13.49 21.53 -3.07
N GLN A 198 -12.68 22.33 -2.38
CA GLN A 198 -12.16 23.61 -2.88
C GLN A 198 -11.20 23.44 -4.06
N SER A 199 -10.39 22.37 -4.05
CA SER A 199 -9.41 22.10 -5.11
C SER A 199 -9.96 21.26 -6.28
N SER A 200 -11.06 20.52 -6.09
CA SER A 200 -11.65 19.70 -7.15
C SER A 200 -12.23 20.56 -8.28
N ARG A 201 -11.86 20.27 -9.52
CA ARG A 201 -12.43 20.90 -10.73
C ARG A 201 -13.62 20.14 -11.30
N ASP A 202 -13.63 18.83 -11.12
CA ASP A 202 -14.71 17.96 -11.59
C ASP A 202 -15.93 18.10 -10.67
N LYS A 203 -17.09 18.40 -11.26
CA LYS A 203 -18.35 18.60 -10.55
C LYS A 203 -18.87 17.31 -9.89
N ALA A 204 -18.71 16.16 -10.54
CA ALA A 204 -19.13 14.87 -10.00
C ALA A 204 -18.24 14.47 -8.82
N VAL A 205 -16.93 14.66 -8.94
CA VAL A 205 -15.97 14.43 -7.85
C VAL A 205 -16.25 15.36 -6.67
N ARG A 206 -16.45 16.66 -6.93
CA ARG A 206 -16.80 17.63 -5.89
C ARG A 206 -18.09 17.22 -5.17
N LYS A 207 -19.13 16.83 -5.93
CA LYS A 207 -20.40 16.39 -5.35
C LYS A 207 -20.22 15.16 -4.47
N ALA A 208 -19.38 14.20 -4.87
CA ALA A 208 -19.08 13.03 -4.05
C ALA A 208 -18.42 13.42 -2.71
N TYR A 209 -17.53 14.41 -2.71
CA TYR A 209 -16.93 14.93 -1.48
C TYR A 209 -17.93 15.69 -0.61
N GLU A 210 -18.82 16.48 -1.21
CA GLU A 210 -19.89 17.19 -0.48
C GLU A 210 -20.83 16.22 0.24
N ILE A 211 -21.28 15.16 -0.45
CA ILE A 211 -22.12 14.10 0.15
C ILE A 211 -21.39 13.45 1.33
N ARG A 212 -20.11 13.12 1.15
CA ARG A 212 -19.31 12.54 2.23
C ARG A 212 -19.13 13.51 3.40
N ARG A 213 -18.90 14.80 3.13
CA ARG A 213 -18.76 15.86 4.14
C ARG A 213 -20.06 16.01 4.93
N GLU A 214 -21.20 16.10 4.26
CA GLU A 214 -22.53 16.19 4.90
C GLU A 214 -22.79 14.99 5.83
N ALA A 215 -22.43 13.78 5.38
CA ALA A 215 -22.58 12.58 6.20
C ALA A 215 -21.68 12.62 7.45
N LEU A 216 -20.43 13.09 7.32
CA LEU A 216 -19.52 13.24 8.47
C LEU A 216 -19.92 14.41 9.39
N GLN A 217 -20.53 15.48 8.88
CA GLN A 217 -21.09 16.56 9.70
C GLN A 217 -22.27 16.05 10.53
N ALA A 218 -23.14 15.23 9.93
CA ALA A 218 -24.21 14.55 10.67
C ALA A 218 -23.64 13.68 11.79
N VAL A 219 -22.62 12.86 11.51
CA VAL A 219 -21.91 12.06 12.52
C VAL A 219 -21.34 12.93 13.63
N GLN A 220 -20.60 13.98 13.30
CA GLN A 220 -20.00 14.88 14.28
C GLN A 220 -21.05 15.51 15.19
N SER A 221 -22.19 15.95 14.63
CA SER A 221 -23.29 16.52 15.42
C SER A 221 -23.91 15.50 16.39
N LEU A 222 -24.03 14.24 15.96
CA LEU A 222 -24.55 13.17 16.79
C LEU A 222 -23.55 12.76 17.86
N GLU A 223 -22.26 12.65 17.55
CA GLU A 223 -21.18 12.37 18.51
C GLU A 223 -21.10 13.46 19.58
N ALA A 224 -21.22 14.74 19.20
CA ALA A 224 -21.29 15.84 20.14
C ALA A 224 -22.52 15.77 21.06
N ALA A 225 -23.69 15.42 20.53
CA ALA A 225 -24.90 15.22 21.32
C ALA A 225 -24.80 14.02 22.28
N VAL A 226 -24.15 12.92 21.86
CA VAL A 226 -23.84 11.78 22.73
C VAL A 226 -22.92 12.19 23.87
N ALA A 227 -21.88 12.98 23.58
CA ALA A 227 -20.96 13.50 24.59
C ALA A 227 -21.68 14.42 25.60
N ASP A 228 -22.54 15.34 25.14
CA ASP A 228 -23.35 16.20 26.00
C ASP A 228 -24.33 15.38 26.88
N TYR A 229 -24.97 14.35 26.32
CA TYR A 229 -25.82 13.45 27.10
C TYR A 229 -25.02 12.76 28.22
N ARG A 230 -23.83 12.25 27.90
CA ARG A 230 -22.96 11.60 28.88
C ARG A 230 -22.52 12.57 29.98
N LEU A 231 -22.23 13.83 29.64
CA LEU A 231 -21.87 14.86 30.62
C LEU A 231 -23.05 15.19 31.56
N ARG A 232 -24.28 15.25 31.05
CA ARG A 232 -25.47 15.61 31.83
C ARG A 232 -26.02 14.49 32.70
N PHE A 233 -26.03 13.25 32.18
CA PHE A 233 -26.68 12.11 32.82
C PHE A 233 -25.71 11.06 33.37
N GLY A 234 -24.40 11.21 33.13
CA GLY A 234 -23.36 10.28 33.58
C GLY A 234 -23.31 8.94 32.83
N THR A 235 -24.27 8.65 31.95
CA THR A 235 -24.35 7.42 31.16
C THR A 235 -24.43 7.71 29.67
N LEU A 236 -24.08 6.74 28.82
CA LEU A 236 -24.32 6.86 27.38
C LEU A 236 -25.83 6.80 27.08
N PRO A 237 -26.32 7.51 26.05
CA PRO A 237 -27.70 7.41 25.62
C PRO A 237 -27.97 6.00 25.05
N PRO A 238 -29.09 5.35 25.41
CA PRO A 238 -29.40 4.00 24.92
C PRO A 238 -29.74 3.98 23.43
N THR A 239 -30.23 5.08 22.88
CA THR A 239 -30.56 5.25 21.45
C THR A 239 -30.42 6.71 21.03
N LEU A 240 -30.29 6.98 19.74
CA LEU A 240 -30.32 8.35 19.23
C LEU A 240 -31.66 9.06 19.51
N ALA A 241 -32.76 8.30 19.61
CA ALA A 241 -34.06 8.87 19.98
C ALA A 241 -34.06 9.43 21.42
N ALA A 242 -33.23 8.90 22.32
CA ALA A 242 -33.07 9.44 23.66
C ALA A 242 -32.48 10.85 23.66
N LEU A 243 -31.62 11.18 22.69
CA LEU A 243 -31.05 12.53 22.53
C LEU A 243 -32.13 13.56 22.19
N VAL A 244 -33.10 13.17 21.36
CA VAL A 244 -34.24 14.01 21.00
C VAL A 244 -35.19 14.18 22.18
N LYS A 245 -35.51 13.08 22.89
CA LYS A 245 -36.36 13.12 24.10
C LYS A 245 -35.75 14.00 25.20
N ALA A 246 -34.43 13.96 25.36
CA ALA A 246 -33.69 14.78 26.31
C ALA A 246 -33.51 16.25 25.85
N LYS A 247 -34.07 16.63 24.70
CA LYS A 247 -33.94 17.97 24.09
C LYS A 247 -32.49 18.42 23.85
N ILE A 248 -31.55 17.48 23.72
CA ILE A 248 -30.17 17.76 23.33
C ILE A 248 -30.10 17.99 21.81
N LEU A 249 -30.93 17.26 21.06
CA LEU A 249 -31.00 17.34 19.61
C LEU A 249 -32.44 17.62 19.18
N SER A 250 -32.66 18.57 18.26
CA SER A 250 -34.02 18.87 17.78
C SER A 250 -34.59 17.75 16.91
N LYS A 251 -33.75 17.16 16.06
CA LYS A 251 -34.08 16.02 15.19
C LYS A 251 -32.81 15.26 14.83
N ILE A 252 -32.94 13.97 14.55
CA ILE A 252 -31.82 13.16 14.03
C ILE A 252 -31.53 13.62 12.58
N PRO A 253 -30.28 13.94 12.22
CA PRO A 253 -29.90 14.27 10.85
C PRO A 253 -30.19 13.12 9.88
N VAL A 254 -30.45 13.46 8.61
CA VAL A 254 -30.64 12.49 7.54
C VAL A 254 -29.27 12.04 7.02
N ASP A 255 -29.12 10.76 6.71
CA ASP A 255 -27.93 10.25 6.03
C ASP A 255 -28.02 10.56 4.52
N PRO A 256 -27.09 11.34 3.94
CA PRO A 256 -27.06 11.64 2.51
C PRO A 256 -26.98 10.41 1.60
N TYR A 257 -26.52 9.27 2.11
CA TYR A 257 -26.45 8.00 1.36
C TYR A 257 -27.75 7.18 1.44
N GLY A 258 -28.80 7.68 2.11
CA GLY A 258 -30.10 7.01 2.23
C GLY A 258 -30.20 5.99 3.38
N GLY A 259 -29.21 5.96 4.28
CA GLY A 259 -29.22 5.12 5.47
C GLY A 259 -29.92 5.76 6.68
N THR A 260 -29.82 5.08 7.81
CA THR A 260 -30.27 5.56 9.12
C THR A 260 -29.13 5.47 10.12
N PHE A 261 -28.96 6.54 10.92
CA PHE A 261 -27.96 6.56 11.97
C PHE A 261 -28.41 5.76 13.20
N PHE A 262 -27.46 5.11 13.86
CA PHE A 262 -27.66 4.38 15.10
C PHE A 262 -26.39 4.42 15.97
N LEU A 263 -26.49 3.99 17.22
CA LEU A 263 -25.33 3.82 18.11
C LEU A 263 -24.94 2.35 18.16
N ASP A 264 -23.65 2.05 18.04
CA ASP A 264 -23.14 0.72 18.34
C ASP A 264 -22.98 0.49 19.86
N ALA A 265 -22.58 -0.72 20.24
CA ALA A 265 -22.40 -1.10 21.65
C ALA A 265 -21.36 -0.23 22.38
N GLY A 266 -20.44 0.41 21.66
CA GLY A 266 -19.45 1.34 22.21
C GLY A 266 -19.95 2.78 22.32
N GLY A 267 -21.18 3.07 21.89
CA GLY A 267 -21.71 4.43 21.81
C GLY A 267 -21.19 5.23 20.62
N LYS A 268 -20.54 4.59 19.65
CA LYS A 268 -20.09 5.25 18.41
C LYS A 268 -21.24 5.34 17.42
N VAL A 269 -21.35 6.48 16.75
CA VAL A 269 -22.39 6.72 15.75
C VAL A 269 -22.06 5.97 14.47
N ARG A 270 -22.96 5.11 14.02
CA ARG A 270 -22.87 4.28 12.80
C ARG A 270 -24.05 4.60 11.87
N THR A 271 -23.94 4.21 10.60
CA THR A 271 -25.05 4.29 9.63
C THR A 271 -25.22 2.97 8.88
N THR A 272 -26.46 2.62 8.55
CA THR A 272 -26.80 1.44 7.75
C THR A 272 -26.28 1.49 6.31
N SER A 273 -26.07 2.70 5.75
CA SER A 273 -25.49 2.87 4.40
C SER A 273 -24.00 2.55 4.33
N ARG A 274 -23.31 2.49 5.48
CA ARG A 274 -21.85 2.40 5.58
C ARG A 274 -21.11 3.50 4.81
N PHE A 275 -21.75 4.67 4.62
CA PHE A 275 -21.23 5.78 3.81
C PHE A 275 -20.92 5.40 2.36
N ALA A 276 -21.70 4.49 1.80
CA ALA A 276 -21.63 4.07 0.43
C ALA A 276 -23.02 4.22 -0.21
N VAL A 277 -23.04 4.54 -1.51
CA VAL A 277 -24.28 4.52 -2.29
C VAL A 277 -24.76 3.06 -2.33
N PRO A 278 -26.04 2.77 -2.04
CA PRO A 278 -26.58 1.43 -2.18
C PRO A 278 -26.36 0.95 -3.61
N VAL A 279 -25.64 -0.17 -3.76
CA VAL A 279 -25.60 -0.87 -5.05
C VAL A 279 -26.95 -1.57 -5.16
N ALA A 280 -27.76 -1.23 -6.17
CA ALA A 280 -28.93 -2.04 -6.48
C ALA A 280 -28.44 -3.46 -6.74
N GLU A 281 -28.89 -4.43 -5.93
CA GLU A 281 -28.64 -5.83 -6.23
C GLU A 281 -29.24 -6.12 -7.61
N PRO A 282 -28.49 -6.74 -8.54
CA PRO A 282 -29.00 -7.10 -9.85
C PRO A 282 -30.15 -8.12 -9.77
#